data_AF-A0A2H0D7F5-F1
#
_entry.id   AF-A0A2H0D7F5-F1
#
_cell.length_a   1.000
_cell.length_b   1.000
_cell.length_c   1.000
_cell.angle_alpha   90.00
_cell.angle_beta   90.00
_cell.angle_gamma   90.00
#
_symmetry.space_group_name_H-M   'P 1'
#
loop_
_entity.id
_entity.type
_entity.pdbx_description
1 polymer ?
#
loop_
_entity_poly.entity_id
_entity_poly.type
_entity_poly.pdbx_seq_one_letter_code
_entity_poly.pdbx_strand_id
1 'polypeptide(L)'
;MTKQKAKLILEDGSKFSGYGFGSDKNVTGEVVFNTGMVGYPETMTDPSYCGQILTFTFPLIGNYGVPGKERENGLLKNFESEKIHLRGIIVSDYSFEYSHWNAKQSLHEWMVDENIPGIYGIDTRMLTRKLREKGTMLGKIVFENTADELSFEDPNKTNLVSEVSIKEPVAYQKGKKKLVFVDCGTKNNIVQAFLRRDITVIRVPYNYDFLSIEADGIVLSNGPGDPKMNPITIENTRRAMA
;
A
#
# COMPACT_ATOMS: atom_id res chain seq x y z
N MET A 1 -4.57 -18.83 -18.21
CA MET A 1 -4.19 -18.99 -16.79
C MET A 1 -4.84 -20.24 -16.24
N THR A 2 -4.05 -21.11 -15.60
CA THR A 2 -4.58 -22.27 -14.88
C THR A 2 -5.33 -21.76 -13.65
N LYS A 3 -6.61 -22.10 -13.50
CA LYS A 3 -7.43 -21.67 -12.35
C LYS A 3 -6.96 -22.39 -11.09
N GLN A 4 -5.98 -21.83 -10.40
CA GLN A 4 -5.57 -22.32 -9.09
C GLN A 4 -6.62 -21.92 -8.06
N LYS A 5 -7.04 -22.86 -7.21
CA LYS A 5 -7.99 -22.56 -6.13
C LYS A 5 -7.24 -21.93 -4.97
N ALA A 6 -7.84 -20.90 -4.41
CA ALA A 6 -7.33 -20.19 -3.24
C ALA A 6 -8.48 -19.94 -2.26
N LYS A 7 -8.15 -19.78 -0.98
CA LYS A 7 -9.11 -19.54 0.10
C LYS A 7 -8.62 -18.39 0.96
N LEU A 8 -9.53 -17.46 1.27
CA LEU A 8 -9.35 -16.50 2.35
C LEU A 8 -9.90 -17.11 3.62
N ILE A 9 -9.07 -17.18 4.66
CA ILE A 9 -9.46 -17.65 5.99
C ILE A 9 -9.33 -16.46 6.95
N LEU A 10 -10.42 -16.10 7.62
CA LEU A 10 -10.43 -15.06 8.66
C LEU A 10 -10.20 -15.68 10.04
N GLU A 11 -9.77 -14.86 11.00
CA GLU A 11 -9.56 -15.28 12.39
C GLU A 11 -10.83 -15.82 13.07
N ASP A 12 -12.02 -15.38 12.64
CA ASP A 12 -13.32 -15.86 13.14
C ASP A 12 -13.71 -17.25 12.58
N GLY A 13 -12.83 -17.87 11.80
CA GLY A 13 -13.03 -19.18 11.17
C GLY A 13 -13.77 -19.13 9.83
N SER A 14 -14.19 -17.95 9.37
CA SER A 14 -14.87 -17.81 8.06
C SER A 14 -13.93 -18.13 6.92
N LYS A 15 -14.45 -18.84 5.92
CA LYS A 15 -13.70 -19.24 4.74
C LYS A 15 -14.43 -18.75 3.50
N PHE A 16 -13.71 -18.02 2.65
CA PHE A 16 -14.19 -17.61 1.33
C PHE A 16 -13.33 -18.30 0.28
N SER A 17 -13.96 -19.10 -0.58
CA SER A 17 -13.26 -19.80 -1.65
C SER A 17 -13.30 -18.96 -2.93
N GLY A 18 -12.19 -18.91 -3.63
CA GLY A 18 -12.06 -18.21 -4.89
C GLY A 18 -10.97 -18.83 -5.75
N TYR A 19 -10.50 -18.04 -6.70
CA TYR A 19 -9.46 -18.42 -7.65
C TYR A 19 -8.26 -17.48 -7.48
N GLY A 20 -7.07 -18.04 -7.53
CA GLY A 20 -5.82 -17.33 -7.42
C GLY A 20 -5.44 -16.57 -8.69
N PHE A 21 -4.84 -15.40 -8.52
CA PHE A 21 -4.13 -14.66 -9.56
C PHE A 21 -2.95 -13.88 -8.93
N GLY A 22 -1.96 -13.46 -9.72
CA GLY A 22 -0.71 -12.94 -9.19
C GLY A 22 0.19 -14.08 -8.72
N SER A 23 0.97 -13.83 -7.67
CA SER A 23 1.82 -14.86 -7.03
C SER A 23 0.99 -15.91 -6.31
N ASP A 24 1.50 -17.14 -6.26
CA ASP A 24 0.92 -18.30 -5.56
C ASP A 24 1.39 -18.43 -4.10
N LYS A 25 1.95 -17.35 -3.54
CA LYS A 25 2.47 -17.30 -2.18
C LYS A 25 1.34 -17.18 -1.15
N ASN A 26 1.40 -18.00 -0.11
CA ASN A 26 0.54 -17.85 1.05
C ASN A 26 0.95 -16.61 1.86
N VAL A 27 -0.02 -15.81 2.27
CA VAL A 27 0.22 -14.56 3.03
C VAL A 27 -0.77 -14.41 4.16
N THR A 28 -0.33 -13.73 5.21
CA THR A 28 -1.13 -13.28 6.35
C THR A 28 -1.13 -11.76 6.39
N GLY A 29 -2.16 -11.19 6.98
CA GLY A 29 -2.25 -9.76 7.22
C GLY A 29 -3.60 -9.35 7.77
N GLU A 30 -3.72 -8.07 8.07
CA GLU A 30 -4.99 -7.46 8.46
C GLU A 30 -5.86 -7.27 7.21
N VAL A 31 -7.06 -7.83 7.20
CA VAL A 31 -8.01 -7.68 6.09
C VAL A 31 -8.76 -6.38 6.25
N VAL A 32 -8.61 -5.50 5.27
CA VAL A 32 -9.28 -4.20 5.19
C VAL A 32 -10.07 -4.11 3.89
N PHE A 33 -10.95 -3.11 3.78
CA PHE A 33 -11.67 -2.84 2.54
C PHE A 33 -11.52 -1.38 2.12
N ASN A 34 -11.52 -1.13 0.80
CA ASN A 34 -11.52 0.21 0.23
C ASN A 34 -12.70 0.36 -0.74
N THR A 35 -13.43 1.46 -0.58
CA THR A 35 -14.62 1.81 -1.36
C THR A 35 -14.31 2.59 -2.65
N GLY A 36 -13.04 2.83 -2.95
CA GLY A 36 -12.57 3.45 -4.19
C GLY A 36 -12.93 2.58 -5.39
N MET A 37 -13.53 3.21 -6.40
CA MET A 37 -13.96 2.53 -7.63
C MET A 37 -12.89 2.52 -8.71
N VAL A 38 -11.91 3.41 -8.60
CA VAL A 38 -10.83 3.63 -9.56
C VAL A 38 -9.53 3.81 -8.80
N GLY A 39 -8.41 3.70 -9.52
CA GLY A 39 -7.08 3.92 -8.98
C GLY A 39 -6.53 2.73 -8.21
N TYR A 40 -6.79 1.48 -8.64
CA TYR A 40 -6.20 0.31 -7.99
C TYR A 40 -4.66 0.30 -8.07
N PRO A 41 -3.95 0.72 -9.15
CA PRO A 41 -2.48 0.77 -9.11
C PRO A 41 -1.95 1.75 -8.05
N GLU A 42 -2.56 2.92 -7.94
CA GLU A 42 -2.23 3.96 -6.96
C GLU A 42 -2.54 3.49 -5.54
N THR A 43 -3.67 2.81 -5.35
CA THR A 43 -4.06 2.23 -4.06
C THR A 43 -3.10 1.12 -3.65
N MET A 44 -2.70 0.25 -4.58
CA MET A 44 -1.79 -0.86 -4.31
C MET A 44 -0.37 -0.42 -3.98
N THR A 45 0.04 0.75 -4.50
CA THR A 45 1.33 1.37 -4.20
C THR A 45 1.26 2.37 -3.05
N ASP A 46 0.14 2.49 -2.34
CA ASP A 46 0.04 3.35 -1.17
C ASP A 46 0.73 2.69 0.06
N PRO A 47 1.76 3.31 0.64
CA PRO A 47 2.47 2.75 1.79
C PRO A 47 1.61 2.53 3.03
N SER A 48 0.47 3.22 3.15
CA SER A 48 -0.44 3.06 4.28
C SER A 48 -1.06 1.66 4.37
N TYR A 49 -1.08 0.88 3.28
CA TYR A 49 -1.57 -0.50 3.29
C TYR A 49 -0.48 -1.55 3.58
N CYS A 50 0.70 -1.14 4.05
CA CYS A 50 1.76 -2.07 4.39
C CYS A 50 1.29 -3.09 5.44
N GLY A 51 1.46 -4.38 5.15
CA GLY A 51 1.02 -5.46 6.05
C GLY A 51 -0.46 -5.85 5.94
N GLN A 52 -1.24 -5.17 5.10
CA GLN A 52 -2.68 -5.39 4.96
C GLN A 52 -3.03 -6.21 3.71
N ILE A 53 -4.13 -6.94 3.79
CA ILE A 53 -4.79 -7.62 2.66
C ILE A 53 -6.00 -6.77 2.29
N LEU A 54 -6.02 -6.25 1.07
CA LEU A 54 -7.02 -5.27 0.67
C LEU A 54 -8.16 -5.91 -0.12
N THR A 55 -9.38 -5.67 0.36
CA THR A 55 -10.62 -6.00 -0.34
C THR A 55 -11.11 -4.80 -1.14
N PHE A 56 -11.18 -4.94 -2.45
CA PHE A 56 -11.83 -3.93 -3.29
C PHE A 56 -13.35 -4.14 -3.29
N THR A 57 -14.11 -3.10 -2.97
CA THR A 57 -15.58 -3.19 -3.07
C THR A 57 -16.09 -3.08 -4.50
N PHE A 58 -15.32 -2.41 -5.38
CA PHE A 58 -15.67 -2.33 -6.79
C PHE A 58 -15.43 -3.70 -7.43
N PRO A 59 -16.43 -4.27 -8.13
CA PRO A 59 -16.39 -5.67 -8.51
C PRO A 59 -15.38 -5.98 -9.61
N LEU A 60 -15.15 -5.04 -10.54
CA LEU A 60 -14.32 -5.26 -11.73
C LEU A 60 -12.93 -4.64 -11.56
N ILE A 61 -11.92 -5.46 -11.27
CA ILE A 61 -10.54 -5.00 -11.07
C ILE A 61 -9.62 -5.57 -12.15
N GLY A 62 -8.69 -4.76 -12.66
CA GLY A 62 -7.74 -5.12 -13.72
C GLY A 62 -8.13 -4.63 -15.12
N ASN A 63 -9.31 -4.05 -15.30
CA ASN A 63 -9.89 -3.63 -16.58
C ASN A 63 -9.01 -2.64 -17.39
N TYR A 64 -8.28 -1.75 -16.73
CA TYR A 64 -7.38 -0.79 -17.39
C TYR A 64 -5.89 -1.15 -17.27
N GLY A 65 -5.56 -2.34 -16.78
CA GLY A 65 -4.18 -2.81 -16.62
C GLY A 65 -3.33 -1.94 -15.70
N VAL A 66 -2.02 -2.05 -15.84
CA VAL A 66 -1.05 -1.31 -15.03
C VAL A 66 -0.29 -0.31 -15.90
N PRO A 67 -0.19 0.96 -15.48
CA PRO A 67 0.52 1.99 -16.24
C PRO A 67 2.03 1.74 -16.29
N GLY A 68 2.72 2.38 -17.24
CA GLY A 68 4.18 2.36 -17.31
C GLY A 68 4.87 3.09 -16.15
N LYS A 69 6.13 2.72 -15.87
CA LYS A 69 7.00 3.33 -14.83
C LYS A 69 7.62 4.67 -15.28
N GLU A 70 6.79 5.56 -15.84
CA GLU A 70 7.22 6.92 -16.17
C GLU A 70 7.58 7.69 -14.90
N ARG A 71 8.66 8.49 -14.96
CA ARG A 71 9.11 9.32 -13.84
C ARG A 71 8.93 10.80 -14.13
N GLU A 72 8.55 11.54 -13.09
CA GLU A 72 8.48 13.00 -13.06
C GLU A 72 9.16 13.47 -11.77
N ASN A 73 10.10 14.41 -11.87
CA ASN A 73 10.89 14.89 -10.71
C ASN A 73 11.57 13.76 -9.92
N GLY A 74 11.99 12.69 -10.59
CA GLY A 74 12.62 11.51 -9.98
C GLY A 74 11.65 10.51 -9.34
N LEU A 75 10.36 10.86 -9.21
CA LEU A 75 9.32 10.00 -8.64
C LEU A 75 8.50 9.32 -9.73
N LEU A 76 7.92 8.16 -9.45
CA LEU A 76 6.97 7.53 -10.35
C LEU A 76 5.70 8.40 -10.50
N LYS A 77 5.28 8.62 -11.75
CA LYS A 77 4.18 9.52 -12.08
C LYS A 77 2.80 8.93 -11.79
N ASN A 78 2.61 7.66 -12.10
CA ASN A 78 1.31 6.96 -12.00
C ASN A 78 1.24 6.02 -10.80
N PHE A 79 2.17 6.13 -9.85
CA PHE A 79 2.27 5.27 -8.67
C PHE A 79 2.57 6.12 -7.44
N GLU A 80 2.02 5.73 -6.29
CA GLU A 80 2.19 6.47 -5.04
C GLU A 80 3.47 6.11 -4.28
N SER A 81 4.17 5.04 -4.70
CA SER A 81 5.49 4.67 -4.21
C SER A 81 6.21 3.80 -5.25
N GLU A 82 7.42 3.34 -4.92
CA GLU A 82 8.28 2.55 -5.81
C GLU A 82 7.85 1.07 -5.96
N LYS A 83 6.98 0.55 -5.09
CA LYS A 83 6.59 -0.87 -5.05
C LYS A 83 5.16 -1.09 -4.56
N ILE A 84 4.64 -2.30 -4.70
CA ILE A 84 3.38 -2.67 -4.03
C ILE A 84 3.65 -2.85 -2.52
N HIS A 85 2.82 -2.23 -1.69
CA HIS A 85 2.94 -2.33 -0.22
C HIS A 85 1.99 -3.34 0.41
N LEU A 86 0.92 -3.71 -0.32
CA LEU A 86 -0.05 -4.70 0.12
C LEU A 86 0.55 -6.09 0.27
N ARG A 87 0.02 -6.86 1.22
CA ARG A 87 0.31 -8.31 1.33
C ARG A 87 -0.47 -9.14 0.34
N GLY A 88 -1.64 -8.66 -0.09
CA GLY A 88 -2.45 -9.31 -1.10
C GLY A 88 -3.74 -8.54 -1.38
N ILE A 89 -4.47 -8.96 -2.41
CA ILE A 89 -5.73 -8.34 -2.79
C ILE A 89 -6.88 -9.35 -2.95
N ILE A 90 -8.08 -8.89 -2.63
CA ILE A 90 -9.31 -9.65 -2.73
C ILE A 90 -10.26 -8.86 -3.64
N VAL A 91 -10.70 -9.50 -4.72
CA VAL A 91 -11.57 -8.90 -5.73
C VAL A 91 -12.78 -9.79 -6.00
N SER A 92 -13.86 -9.20 -6.49
CA SER A 92 -15.04 -9.98 -6.87
C SER A 92 -14.82 -10.64 -8.23
N ASP A 93 -14.44 -9.85 -9.23
CA ASP A 93 -14.14 -10.33 -10.57
C ASP A 93 -12.85 -9.71 -11.09
N TYR A 94 -12.03 -10.55 -11.72
CA TYR A 94 -10.74 -10.15 -12.28
C TYR A 94 -10.87 -10.05 -13.80
N SER A 95 -10.56 -8.87 -14.34
CA SER A 95 -10.51 -8.66 -15.79
C SER A 95 -9.23 -9.26 -16.35
N PHE A 96 -9.35 -10.38 -17.06
CA PHE A 96 -8.21 -11.06 -17.71
C PHE A 96 -7.60 -10.25 -18.85
N GLU A 97 -8.45 -9.52 -19.57
CA GLU A 97 -8.05 -8.61 -20.63
C GLU A 97 -8.16 -7.18 -20.13
N TYR A 98 -7.14 -6.37 -20.44
CA TYR A 98 -7.11 -4.97 -20.10
C TYR A 98 -7.15 -4.11 -21.35
N SER A 99 -7.77 -2.93 -21.24
CA SER A 99 -7.85 -1.97 -22.34
C SER A 99 -7.75 -0.53 -21.82
N HIS A 100 -6.57 0.07 -21.95
CA HIS A 100 -6.35 1.46 -21.64
C HIS A 100 -5.10 1.98 -22.37
N TRP A 101 -5.13 3.22 -22.86
CA TRP A 101 -4.04 3.81 -23.66
C TRP A 101 -2.69 3.85 -22.94
N ASN A 102 -2.71 3.96 -21.61
CA ASN A 102 -1.52 4.02 -20.76
C ASN A 102 -1.10 2.64 -20.23
N ALA A 103 -1.86 1.57 -20.49
CA ALA A 103 -1.54 0.24 -19.97
C ALA A 103 -0.29 -0.33 -20.65
N LYS A 104 0.60 -0.92 -19.86
CA LYS A 104 1.82 -1.60 -20.35
C LYS A 104 1.86 -3.08 -20.03
N GLN A 105 1.18 -3.51 -18.98
CA GLN A 105 1.11 -4.90 -18.54
C GLN A 105 -0.21 -5.17 -17.83
N SER A 106 -0.56 -6.45 -17.71
CA SER A 106 -1.73 -6.87 -16.93
C SER A 106 -1.47 -6.73 -15.43
N LEU A 107 -2.56 -6.65 -14.66
CA LEU A 107 -2.47 -6.65 -13.19
C LEU A 107 -1.89 -7.98 -12.67
N HIS A 108 -2.20 -9.10 -13.31
CA HIS A 108 -1.61 -10.40 -12.95
C HIS A 108 -0.09 -10.41 -13.10
N GLU A 109 0.44 -9.99 -14.25
CA GLU A 109 1.90 -9.98 -14.51
C GLU A 109 2.61 -9.09 -13.48
N TRP A 110 2.06 -7.88 -13.25
CA TRP A 110 2.63 -6.97 -12.26
C TRP A 110 2.68 -7.57 -10.84
N MET A 111 1.63 -8.28 -10.45
CA MET A 111 1.56 -8.94 -9.15
C MET A 111 2.49 -10.16 -9.05
N VAL A 112 2.70 -10.90 -10.15
CA VAL A 112 3.70 -11.97 -10.19
C VAL A 112 5.10 -11.40 -10.00
N ASP A 113 5.43 -10.32 -10.71
CA ASP A 113 6.76 -9.67 -10.63
C ASP A 113 7.08 -9.16 -9.22
N GLU A 114 6.09 -8.58 -8.53
CA GLU A 114 6.23 -8.05 -7.17
C GLU A 114 5.99 -9.12 -6.08
N ASN A 115 5.73 -10.38 -6.47
CA ASN A 115 5.43 -11.51 -5.57
C ASN A 115 4.22 -11.28 -4.65
N ILE A 116 3.16 -10.67 -5.17
CA ILE A 116 1.92 -10.37 -4.44
C ILE A 116 0.81 -11.32 -4.87
N PRO A 117 0.16 -12.03 -3.94
CA PRO A 117 -0.98 -12.88 -4.25
C PRO A 117 -2.29 -12.10 -4.34
N GLY A 118 -3.18 -12.61 -5.18
CA GLY A 118 -4.54 -12.12 -5.35
C GLY A 118 -5.55 -13.26 -5.38
N ILE A 119 -6.76 -12.98 -4.89
CA ILE A 119 -7.89 -13.90 -4.97
C ILE A 119 -9.10 -13.21 -5.58
N TYR A 120 -9.70 -13.83 -6.59
CA TYR A 120 -10.92 -13.37 -7.25
C TYR A 120 -12.05 -14.39 -7.13
N GLY A 121 -13.29 -13.98 -7.41
CA GLY A 121 -14.48 -14.83 -7.28
C GLY A 121 -15.04 -14.88 -5.84
N ILE A 122 -14.61 -13.96 -4.97
CA ILE A 122 -15.13 -13.81 -3.62
C ILE A 122 -16.27 -12.78 -3.61
N ASP A 123 -17.30 -13.03 -2.80
CA ASP A 123 -18.30 -12.00 -2.50
C ASP A 123 -17.69 -10.91 -1.60
N THR A 124 -17.09 -9.91 -2.23
CA THR A 124 -16.46 -8.78 -1.54
C THR A 124 -17.48 -7.93 -0.80
N ARG A 125 -18.77 -7.94 -1.19
CA ARG A 125 -19.84 -7.23 -0.48
C ARG A 125 -20.16 -7.91 0.85
N MET A 126 -20.29 -9.24 0.85
CA MET A 126 -20.45 -10.02 2.08
C MET A 126 -19.27 -9.82 3.02
N LEU A 127 -18.04 -9.89 2.49
CA LEU A 127 -16.82 -9.66 3.26
C LEU A 127 -16.78 -8.25 3.85
N THR A 128 -17.09 -7.24 3.06
CA THR A 128 -17.13 -5.83 3.50
C THR A 128 -18.15 -5.60 4.61
N ARG A 129 -19.35 -6.18 4.51
CA ARG A 129 -20.36 -6.09 5.58
C ARG A 129 -19.85 -6.69 6.89
N LYS A 130 -19.20 -7.85 6.80
CA LYS A 130 -18.62 -8.53 7.96
C LYS A 130 -17.50 -7.70 8.61
N LEU A 131 -16.58 -7.14 7.81
CA LEU A 131 -15.51 -6.25 8.30
C LEU A 131 -16.07 -4.96 8.92
N ARG A 132 -17.18 -4.44 8.40
CA ARG A 132 -17.83 -3.25 8.95
C ARG A 132 -18.46 -3.51 10.33
N GLU A 133 -19.01 -4.70 10.55
CA GLU A 133 -19.69 -5.07 11.80
C GLU A 133 -18.71 -5.46 12.92
N LYS A 134 -17.64 -6.18 12.59
CA LYS A 134 -16.68 -6.69 13.57
C LYS A 134 -15.40 -5.86 13.70
N GLY A 135 -15.18 -4.90 12.81
CA GLY A 135 -13.91 -4.21 12.67
C GLY A 135 -12.96 -4.94 11.72
N THR A 136 -11.72 -4.46 11.65
CA THR A 136 -10.67 -5.14 10.91
C THR A 136 -10.36 -6.49 11.56
N MET A 137 -10.01 -7.48 10.73
CA MET A 137 -9.80 -8.86 11.18
C MET A 137 -8.52 -9.39 10.57
N LEU A 138 -7.81 -10.24 11.28
CA LEU A 138 -6.70 -10.97 10.70
C LEU A 138 -7.21 -12.00 9.69
N GLY A 139 -6.50 -12.10 8.57
CA GLY A 139 -6.81 -13.04 7.51
C GLY A 139 -5.55 -13.63 6.89
N LYS A 140 -5.73 -14.77 6.24
CA LYS A 140 -4.71 -15.39 5.41
C LYS A 140 -5.26 -15.86 4.08
N ILE A 141 -4.47 -15.67 3.03
CA ILE A 141 -4.72 -16.22 1.70
C ILE A 141 -3.89 -17.50 1.59
N VAL A 142 -4.56 -18.61 1.34
CA VAL A 142 -3.96 -19.95 1.23
C VAL A 142 -4.31 -20.55 -0.12
N PHE A 143 -3.29 -20.94 -0.88
CA PHE A 143 -3.45 -21.65 -2.14
C PHE A 143 -3.45 -23.17 -1.90
N GLU A 144 -4.26 -23.92 -2.66
CA GLU A 144 -4.46 -25.36 -2.37
C GLU A 144 -3.20 -26.24 -2.52
N ASN A 145 -2.17 -25.76 -3.22
CA ASN A 145 -0.93 -26.53 -3.47
C ASN A 145 0.17 -26.29 -2.42
N THR A 146 -0.07 -25.43 -1.43
CA THR A 146 0.92 -25.04 -0.41
C THR A 146 0.39 -25.40 0.98
N ALA A 147 1.25 -25.99 1.82
CA ALA A 147 0.88 -26.35 3.19
C ALA A 147 0.42 -25.11 3.97
N ASP A 148 -0.67 -25.27 4.73
CA ASP A 148 -1.23 -24.20 5.57
C ASP A 148 -0.46 -24.09 6.90
N GLU A 149 0.80 -23.67 6.82
CA GLU A 149 1.68 -23.54 7.99
C GLU A 149 1.67 -22.13 8.61
N LEU A 150 0.95 -21.18 7.99
CA LEU A 150 0.96 -19.79 8.45
C LEU A 150 0.02 -19.56 9.63
N SER A 151 0.58 -19.09 10.74
CA SER A 151 -0.16 -18.50 11.86
C SER A 151 -0.66 -17.10 11.51
N PHE A 152 -1.76 -16.67 12.12
CA PHE A 152 -2.20 -15.29 12.02
C PHE A 152 -1.16 -14.36 12.67
N GLU A 153 -0.63 -13.43 11.89
CA GLU A 153 0.30 -12.42 12.34
C GLU A 153 -0.38 -11.05 12.28
N ASP A 154 -0.32 -10.31 13.38
CA ASP A 154 -0.85 -8.95 13.46
C ASP A 154 0.24 -7.95 13.02
N PRO A 155 0.10 -7.32 11.83
CA PRO A 155 1.11 -6.39 11.33
C PRO A 155 1.24 -5.15 12.22
N ASN A 156 0.18 -4.77 12.96
CA ASN A 156 0.17 -3.56 13.79
C ASN A 156 1.07 -3.67 15.03
N LYS A 157 1.54 -4.88 15.37
CA LYS A 157 2.51 -5.10 16.47
C LYS A 157 3.95 -4.75 16.06
N THR A 158 4.21 -4.60 14.77
CA THR A 158 5.52 -4.27 14.22
C THR A 158 5.60 -2.79 13.85
N ASN A 159 6.81 -2.22 13.82
CA ASN A 159 6.98 -0.85 13.33
C ASN A 159 6.95 -0.84 11.79
N LEU A 160 5.75 -0.78 11.23
CA LEU A 160 5.52 -0.72 9.77
C LEU A 160 6.14 0.51 9.12
N VAL A 161 6.21 1.64 9.84
CA VAL A 161 6.83 2.88 9.34
C VAL A 161 8.31 2.65 9.02
N SER A 162 9.01 1.85 9.83
CA SER A 162 10.42 1.53 9.59
C SER A 162 10.65 0.73 8.30
N GLU A 163 9.64 -0.02 7.83
CA GLU A 163 9.71 -0.79 6.59
C GLU A 163 9.48 0.06 5.33
N VAL A 164 8.69 1.13 5.46
CA VAL A 164 8.27 1.97 4.32
C VAL A 164 9.02 3.30 4.21
N SER A 165 9.58 3.80 5.32
CA SER A 165 10.39 5.03 5.31
C SER A 165 11.67 4.85 4.49
N ILE A 166 12.06 5.91 3.79
CA ILE A 166 13.40 6.00 3.19
C ILE A 166 14.50 5.85 4.25
N LYS A 167 15.68 5.44 3.81
CA LYS A 167 16.84 5.18 4.68
C LYS A 167 17.77 6.38 4.79
N GLU A 168 17.85 7.19 3.74
CA GLU A 168 18.71 8.37 3.68
C GLU A 168 17.92 9.58 3.17
N PRO A 169 18.22 10.80 3.63
CA PRO A 169 17.56 12.00 3.14
C PRO A 169 17.68 12.19 1.63
N VAL A 170 16.59 12.64 0.99
CA VAL A 170 16.54 12.95 -0.45
C VAL A 170 15.97 14.35 -0.65
N ALA A 171 16.65 15.16 -1.46
CA ALA A 171 16.23 16.52 -1.78
C ALA A 171 15.65 16.62 -3.20
N TYR A 172 14.43 17.14 -3.31
CA TYR A 172 13.75 17.45 -4.57
C TYR A 172 13.76 18.97 -4.75
N GLN A 173 14.70 19.48 -5.55
CA GLN A 173 14.92 20.92 -5.70
C GLN A 173 13.99 21.53 -6.76
N LYS A 174 13.29 22.62 -6.39
CA LYS A 174 12.44 23.38 -7.32
C LYS A 174 12.55 24.89 -7.15
N GLY A 175 12.20 25.41 -5.97
CA GLY A 175 12.28 26.85 -5.68
C GLY A 175 12.95 27.16 -4.36
N LYS A 176 12.89 28.45 -3.97
CA LYS A 176 13.65 28.98 -2.83
C LYS A 176 13.10 28.53 -1.47
N LYS A 177 11.79 28.34 -1.38
CA LYS A 177 11.13 27.87 -0.15
C LYS A 177 11.46 26.39 0.07
N LYS A 178 11.88 26.04 1.28
CA LYS A 178 12.27 24.69 1.68
C LYS A 178 11.26 24.11 2.65
N LEU A 179 10.84 22.88 2.39
CA LEU A 179 9.99 22.11 3.28
C LEU A 179 10.73 20.85 3.70
N VAL A 180 10.86 20.64 5.01
CA VAL A 180 11.25 19.34 5.56
C VAL A 180 10.02 18.43 5.52
N PHE A 181 10.18 17.26 4.94
CA PHE A 181 9.11 16.29 4.77
C PHE A 181 9.48 14.97 5.43
N VAL A 182 8.91 14.72 6.62
CA VAL A 182 9.21 13.53 7.43
C VAL A 182 8.46 12.35 6.86
N ASP A 183 9.20 11.35 6.39
CA ASP A 183 8.67 10.20 5.69
C ASP A 183 8.28 9.08 6.66
N CYS A 184 6.99 9.03 6.97
CA CYS A 184 6.36 7.95 7.72
C CYS A 184 5.73 6.87 6.82
N GLY A 185 5.94 6.91 5.51
CA GLY A 185 5.16 6.14 4.51
C GLY A 185 4.55 7.05 3.45
N THR A 186 5.39 7.89 2.87
CA THR A 186 5.00 8.99 1.98
C THR A 186 4.43 8.51 0.66
N LYS A 187 3.31 9.11 0.27
CA LYS A 187 2.77 9.09 -1.08
C LYS A 187 3.47 10.08 -2.00
N ASN A 188 3.92 9.63 -3.17
CA ASN A 188 4.62 10.42 -4.17
C ASN A 188 3.85 11.69 -4.56
N ASN A 189 2.53 11.62 -4.68
CA ASN A 189 1.74 12.78 -5.11
C ASN A 189 1.78 13.94 -4.09
N ILE A 190 2.03 13.67 -2.79
CA ILE A 190 2.18 14.74 -1.80
C ILE A 190 3.46 15.55 -2.10
N VAL A 191 4.56 14.86 -2.38
CA VAL A 191 5.83 15.51 -2.77
C VAL A 191 5.64 16.28 -4.07
N GLN A 192 5.02 15.66 -5.09
CA GLN A 192 4.72 16.34 -6.36
C GLN A 192 3.85 17.58 -6.19
N ALA A 193 2.88 17.57 -5.25
CA ALA A 193 2.03 18.72 -4.99
C ALA A 193 2.81 19.93 -4.47
N PHE A 194 3.83 19.73 -3.64
CA PHE A 194 4.73 20.81 -3.20
C PHE A 194 5.66 21.27 -4.33
N LEU A 195 6.22 20.34 -5.11
CA LEU A 195 7.08 20.68 -6.24
C LEU A 195 6.35 21.50 -7.32
N ARG A 196 5.07 21.20 -7.59
CA ARG A 196 4.20 21.98 -8.50
C ARG A 196 3.94 23.42 -8.01
N ARG A 197 4.26 23.75 -6.76
CA ARG A 197 4.13 25.08 -6.15
C ARG A 197 5.48 25.76 -5.98
N ASP A 198 6.51 25.27 -6.68
CA ASP A 198 7.89 25.74 -6.60
C ASP A 198 8.48 25.69 -5.17
N ILE A 199 8.09 24.68 -4.38
CA ILE A 199 8.64 24.43 -3.04
C ILE A 199 9.64 23.28 -3.15
N THR A 200 10.87 23.50 -2.68
CA THR A 200 11.88 22.46 -2.53
C THR A 200 11.52 21.54 -1.36
N VAL A 201 11.49 20.23 -1.60
CA VAL A 201 11.13 19.23 -0.58
C VAL A 201 12.37 18.47 -0.16
N ILE A 202 12.69 18.47 1.13
CA ILE A 202 13.74 17.66 1.73
C ILE A 202 13.07 16.52 2.47
N ARG A 203 12.95 15.36 1.81
CA ARG A 203 12.36 14.15 2.39
C ARG A 203 13.39 13.51 3.31
N VAL A 204 13.01 13.24 4.56
CA VAL A 204 13.89 12.64 5.57
C VAL A 204 13.27 11.39 6.17
N PRO A 205 14.08 10.42 6.63
CA PRO A 205 13.57 9.24 7.35
C PRO A 205 12.70 9.61 8.56
N TYR A 206 11.72 8.77 8.91
CA TYR A 206 10.84 8.98 10.06
C TYR A 206 11.57 9.26 11.40
N ASN A 207 12.75 8.67 11.58
CA ASN A 207 13.57 8.74 12.78
C ASN A 207 14.70 9.80 12.70
N TYR A 208 14.68 10.65 11.68
CA TYR A 208 15.70 11.68 11.47
C TYR A 208 15.49 12.88 12.40
N ASP A 209 16.58 13.49 12.90
CA ASP A 209 16.52 14.76 13.64
C ASP A 209 16.33 15.93 12.66
N PHE A 210 15.09 16.09 12.23
CA PHE A 210 14.73 17.02 11.16
C PHE A 210 14.79 18.50 11.56
N LEU A 211 14.94 18.78 12.86
CA LEU A 211 15.18 20.13 13.38
C LEU A 211 16.59 20.65 13.09
N SER A 212 17.51 19.77 12.69
CA SER A 212 18.85 20.15 12.24
C SER A 212 18.87 20.83 10.86
N ILE A 213 17.74 20.79 10.13
CA ILE A 213 17.64 21.31 8.77
C ILE A 213 16.94 22.66 8.78
N GLU A 214 17.60 23.68 8.22
CA GLU A 214 16.99 24.99 8.01
C GLU A 214 15.93 24.92 6.88
N ALA A 215 14.66 25.11 7.25
CA ALA A 215 13.52 25.06 6.33
C ALA A 215 12.41 26.05 6.74
N ASP A 216 11.57 26.43 5.78
CA ASP A 216 10.43 27.32 5.97
C ASP A 216 9.20 26.62 6.57
N GLY A 217 9.19 25.28 6.58
CA GLY A 217 8.11 24.49 7.13
C GLY A 217 8.45 23.02 7.28
N ILE A 218 7.66 22.34 8.11
CA ILE A 218 7.78 20.91 8.40
C ILE A 218 6.43 20.26 8.10
N VAL A 219 6.44 19.14 7.38
CA VAL A 219 5.26 18.30 7.16
C VAL A 219 5.59 16.86 7.54
N LEU A 220 4.67 16.23 8.27
CA LEU A 220 4.69 14.80 8.54
C LEU A 220 3.79 14.10 7.51
N SER A 221 4.30 13.07 6.85
CA SER A 221 3.54 12.33 5.86
C SER A 221 2.47 11.42 6.49
N ASN A 222 1.63 10.84 5.64
CA ASN A 222 0.86 9.65 5.98
C ASN A 222 1.80 8.44 6.24
N GLY A 223 1.23 7.36 6.73
CA GLY A 223 1.97 6.11 6.96
C GLY A 223 1.06 4.95 7.37
N PRO A 224 1.62 3.73 7.47
CA PRO A 224 0.96 2.56 8.02
C PRO A 224 1.10 2.46 9.55
N GLY A 225 0.24 1.67 10.18
CA GLY A 225 0.34 1.26 11.58
C GLY A 225 -0.02 2.33 12.61
N ASP A 226 0.19 2.02 13.89
CA ASP A 226 -0.08 2.94 15.01
C ASP A 226 1.04 3.99 15.14
N PRO A 227 0.73 5.30 15.04
CA PRO A 227 1.69 6.38 15.24
C PRO A 227 2.46 6.31 16.57
N LYS A 228 1.87 5.72 17.63
CA LYS A 228 2.52 5.55 18.94
C LYS A 228 3.77 4.67 18.88
N MET A 229 3.93 3.86 17.84
CA MET A 229 5.12 3.03 17.60
C MET A 229 6.33 3.84 17.10
N ASN A 230 6.20 5.17 16.95
CA ASN A 230 7.25 6.06 16.44
C ASN A 230 7.66 7.13 17.48
N PRO A 231 8.25 6.72 18.63
CA PRO A 231 8.57 7.64 19.71
C PRO A 231 9.56 8.74 19.31
N ILE A 232 10.52 8.44 18.41
CA ILE A 232 11.51 9.42 17.92
C ILE A 232 10.81 10.55 17.13
N THR A 233 9.91 10.19 16.22
CA THR A 233 9.14 11.17 15.44
C THR A 233 8.27 12.03 16.35
N ILE A 234 7.62 11.42 17.35
CA ILE A 234 6.81 12.13 18.34
C ILE A 234 7.67 13.12 19.13
N GLU A 235 8.85 12.71 19.58
CA GLU A 235 9.77 13.58 20.31
C GLU A 235 10.23 14.77 19.49
N ASN A 236 10.69 14.53 18.26
CA ASN A 236 11.14 15.61 17.37
C ASN A 236 9.99 16.57 17.02
N THR A 237 8.77 16.06 16.88
CA THR A 237 7.58 16.89 16.65
C THR A 237 7.25 17.75 17.86
N ARG A 238 7.34 17.19 19.08
CA ARG A 238 7.13 17.96 20.32
C ARG A 238 8.15 19.09 20.44
N ARG A 239 9.42 18.82 20.14
CA ARG A 239 10.50 19.82 20.10
C ARG A 239 10.23 20.90 19.06
N ALA A 240 9.61 20.58 17.93
CA ALA A 240 9.28 21.54 16.87
C ALA A 240 8.13 22.50 17.23
N MET A 241 7.26 22.10 18.15
CA MET A 241 6.10 22.88 18.59
C MET A 241 6.35 23.73 19.84
N ALA A 242 7.49 23.50 20.51
CA ALA A 242 7.91 24.23 21.71
C ALA A 242 8.54 25.57 21.34
#